data_AF-A0A9X3WWB0-F1
#
_entry.id   AF-A0A9X3WWB0-F1
#
_cell.length_a   1.000
_cell.length_b   1.000
_cell.length_c   1.000
_cell.angle_alpha   90.00
_cell.angle_beta   90.00
_cell.angle_gamma   90.00
#
_symmetry.space_group_name_H-M   'P 1'
#
loop_
_entity.id
_entity.type
_entity.pdbx_description
1 polymer ?
#
loop_
_entity_poly.entity_id
_entity_poly.type
_entity_poly.pdbx_seq_one_letter_code
_entity_poly.pdbx_strand_id
1 'polypeptide(L)'
;MYTNAGTLSFDLAEGLVRLGGEARLVVPASALMALWGGASPAARRVFGRALGESIGRAAAKRLAPEGADLTSTMLDASPEAALSELAAAWALAGLGALDLERWGRALVFVVGGSPLGADGDELCEIALEGALSMASGKSARVVRIERIEARARFFVSNAGATARMRAELAQGTVWAEVLAELDGPSSRGDA
;
A
#
# COMPACT_ATOMS: atom_id res chain seq x y z
N MET A 1 4.43 -31.15 -1.04
CA MET A 1 5.32 -30.21 -1.76
C MET A 1 5.25 -28.91 -0.98
N TYR A 2 6.33 -28.45 -0.36
CA TYR A 2 6.29 -27.20 0.41
C TYR A 2 6.16 -26.03 -0.57
N THR A 3 5.10 -25.23 -0.44
CA THR A 3 4.94 -24.03 -1.24
C THR A 3 6.00 -23.02 -0.79
N ASN A 4 6.95 -22.66 -1.65
CA ASN A 4 7.94 -21.60 -1.39
C ASN A 4 7.31 -20.19 -1.35
N ALA A 5 5.98 -20.10 -1.31
CA ALA A 5 5.23 -18.84 -1.35
C ALA A 5 5.60 -17.99 -0.13
N GLY A 6 6.25 -16.85 -0.37
CA GLY A 6 6.64 -15.92 0.69
C GLY A 6 8.01 -16.14 1.32
N THR A 7 8.76 -17.18 0.97
CA THR A 7 10.13 -17.36 1.46
C THR A 7 11.07 -16.38 0.77
N LEU A 8 11.81 -15.60 1.55
CA LEU A 8 12.95 -14.79 1.10
C LEU A 8 14.21 -15.65 1.14
N SER A 9 14.91 -15.79 0.02
CA SER A 9 16.18 -16.51 -0.06
C SER A 9 17.30 -15.65 -0.64
N PHE A 10 18.49 -15.87 -0.10
CA PHE A 10 19.74 -15.28 -0.56
C PHE A 10 20.65 -16.42 -1.03
N ASP A 11 20.89 -16.47 -2.32
CA ASP A 11 21.91 -17.32 -2.91
C ASP A 11 23.17 -16.46 -3.10
N LEU A 12 24.07 -16.53 -2.12
CA LEU A 12 25.30 -15.72 -2.14
C LEU A 12 26.35 -16.28 -3.10
N ALA A 13 26.26 -17.56 -3.49
CA ALA A 13 27.17 -18.14 -4.46
C ALA A 13 26.85 -17.61 -5.87
N GLU A 14 25.57 -17.51 -6.21
CA GLU A 14 25.11 -17.01 -7.51
C GLU A 14 24.75 -15.50 -7.50
N GLY A 15 24.80 -14.85 -6.33
CA GLY A 15 24.46 -13.43 -6.18
C GLY A 15 22.98 -13.10 -6.39
N LEU A 16 22.08 -14.03 -6.06
CA LEU A 16 20.64 -13.90 -6.32
C LEU A 16 19.85 -13.69 -5.02
N VAL A 17 18.86 -12.80 -5.08
CA VAL A 17 17.83 -12.65 -4.04
C VAL A 17 16.49 -13.02 -4.65
N ARG A 18 15.71 -13.86 -3.96
CA ARG A 18 14.40 -14.29 -4.42
C ARG A 18 13.35 -14.18 -3.32
N LEU A 19 12.12 -13.82 -3.70
CA LEU A 19 10.95 -13.87 -2.84
C LEU A 19 9.86 -14.68 -3.52
N GLY A 20 9.50 -15.83 -2.97
CA GLY A 20 8.51 -16.71 -3.61
C GLY A 20 8.95 -17.18 -5.00
N GLY A 21 10.25 -17.34 -5.21
CA GLY A 21 10.85 -17.68 -6.51
C GLY A 21 11.07 -16.50 -7.46
N GLU A 22 10.42 -15.36 -7.25
CA GLU A 22 10.60 -14.14 -8.07
C GLU A 22 11.91 -13.44 -7.70
N ALA A 23 12.65 -12.97 -8.72
CA ALA A 23 13.90 -12.23 -8.52
C ALA A 23 13.65 -10.88 -7.80
N ARG A 24 14.55 -10.53 -6.87
CA ARG A 24 14.54 -9.28 -6.11
C ARG A 24 15.92 -8.65 -6.11
N LEU A 25 15.95 -7.36 -5.79
CA LEU A 25 17.18 -6.58 -5.62
C LEU A 25 17.17 -5.94 -4.24
N VAL A 26 18.34 -5.93 -3.59
CA VAL A 26 18.59 -5.13 -2.40
C VAL A 26 19.25 -3.84 -2.87
N VAL A 27 18.55 -2.72 -2.68
CA VAL A 27 18.98 -1.40 -3.15
C VAL A 27 19.13 -0.47 -1.95
N PRO A 28 20.21 0.33 -1.85
CA PRO A 28 20.31 1.37 -0.83
C PRO A 28 19.14 2.35 -0.92
N ALA A 29 18.50 2.63 0.21
CA ALA A 29 17.35 3.55 0.28
C ALA A 29 17.69 4.93 -0.32
N SER A 30 18.87 5.46 -0.02
CA SER A 30 19.33 6.75 -0.57
C SER A 30 19.48 6.73 -2.09
N ALA A 31 19.93 5.62 -2.69
CA ALA A 31 20.05 5.49 -4.14
C ALA A 31 18.66 5.41 -4.80
N LEU A 32 17.72 4.66 -4.19
CA LEU A 32 16.33 4.64 -4.64
C LEU A 32 15.70 6.03 -4.58
N MET A 33 15.93 6.77 -3.50
CA MET A 33 15.39 8.13 -3.35
C MET A 33 16.03 9.13 -4.31
N ALA A 34 17.32 8.99 -4.62
CA ALA A 34 17.97 9.80 -5.66
C ALA A 34 17.36 9.54 -7.05
N LEU A 35 17.14 8.25 -7.39
CA LEU A 35 16.47 7.86 -8.63
C LEU A 35 15.02 8.39 -8.67
N TRP A 36 14.27 8.24 -7.57
CA TRP A 36 12.90 8.73 -7.43
C TRP A 36 12.82 10.24 -7.61
N GLY A 37 13.72 10.98 -6.95
CA GLY A 37 13.83 12.44 -7.06
C GLY A 37 14.09 12.93 -8.48
N GLY A 38 14.92 12.20 -9.25
CA GLY A 38 15.19 12.51 -10.65
C GLY A 38 14.13 12.04 -11.66
N ALA A 39 13.20 11.17 -11.26
CA ALA A 39 12.19 10.62 -12.16
C ALA A 39 11.05 11.61 -12.45
N SER A 40 10.49 11.53 -13.66
CA SER A 40 9.28 12.28 -14.01
C SER A 40 8.06 11.77 -13.23
N PRO A 41 7.01 12.61 -13.02
CA PRO A 41 5.80 12.17 -12.32
C PRO A 41 5.14 10.94 -12.94
N ALA A 42 5.17 10.81 -14.28
CA ALA A 42 4.65 9.63 -14.97
C ALA A 42 5.48 8.37 -14.65
N ALA A 43 6.81 8.48 -14.68
CA ALA A 43 7.70 7.37 -14.34
C ALA A 43 7.56 6.94 -12.88
N ARG A 44 7.42 7.90 -11.95
CA ARG A 44 7.13 7.65 -10.53
C ARG A 44 5.85 6.84 -10.35
N ARG A 45 4.77 7.24 -11.03
CA ARG A 45 3.50 6.51 -10.98
C ARG A 45 3.61 5.09 -11.52
N VAL A 46 4.30 4.88 -12.65
CA VAL A 46 4.51 3.55 -13.23
C VAL A 46 5.31 2.67 -12.27
N PHE A 47 6.44 3.17 -11.77
CA PHE A 47 7.30 2.44 -10.84
C PHE A 47 6.58 2.11 -9.53
N GLY A 48 6.00 3.10 -8.87
CA GLY A 48 5.32 2.92 -7.59
C GLY A 48 4.14 1.96 -7.70
N ARG A 49 3.36 2.05 -8.79
CA ARG A 49 2.25 1.13 -9.04
C ARG A 49 2.74 -0.30 -9.26
N ALA A 50 3.78 -0.50 -10.07
CA ALA A 50 4.35 -1.83 -10.30
C ALA A 50 4.92 -2.45 -9.01
N LEU A 51 5.58 -1.65 -8.17
CA LEU A 51 6.02 -2.06 -6.84
C LEU A 51 4.84 -2.49 -5.96
N GLY A 52 3.81 -1.65 -5.90
CA GLY A 52 2.56 -1.93 -5.18
C GLY A 52 1.90 -3.22 -5.64
N GLU A 53 1.68 -3.38 -6.95
CA GLU A 53 1.09 -4.58 -7.53
C GLU A 53 1.90 -5.84 -7.20
N SER A 54 3.23 -5.75 -7.17
CA SER A 54 4.08 -6.86 -6.72
C SER A 54 3.85 -7.21 -5.24
N ILE A 55 3.65 -6.22 -4.37
CA ILE A 55 3.33 -6.41 -2.95
C ILE A 55 1.95 -7.07 -2.80
N GLY A 56 0.92 -6.52 -3.45
CA GLY A 56 -0.44 -7.05 -3.40
C GLY A 56 -0.54 -8.48 -3.93
N ARG A 57 0.20 -8.79 -5.01
CA ARG A 57 0.28 -10.16 -5.54
C ARG A 57 0.96 -11.10 -4.56
N ALA A 58 2.04 -10.68 -3.90
CA ALA A 58 2.73 -11.49 -2.91
C ALA A 58 1.84 -11.78 -1.69
N ALA A 59 1.07 -10.80 -1.23
CA ALA A 59 0.10 -10.98 -0.15
C ALA A 59 -1.01 -11.98 -0.53
N ALA A 60 -1.63 -11.79 -1.70
CA ALA A 60 -2.69 -12.68 -2.17
C ALA A 60 -2.20 -14.13 -2.36
N LYS A 61 -0.98 -14.33 -2.90
CA LYS A 61 -0.38 -15.66 -3.06
C LYS A 61 -0.16 -16.40 -1.73
N ARG A 62 0.02 -15.69 -0.61
CA ARG A 62 0.22 -16.31 0.72
C ARG A 62 -1.09 -16.69 1.38
N LEU A 63 -2.19 -15.98 1.09
CA LEU A 63 -3.54 -16.37 1.51
C LEU A 63 -4.10 -17.51 0.67
N ALA A 64 -3.74 -17.57 -0.61
CA ALA A 64 -4.37 -18.46 -1.58
C ALA A 64 -3.97 -19.92 -1.35
N PRO A 65 -4.95 -20.84 -1.22
CA PRO A 65 -4.72 -22.24 -1.48
C PRO A 65 -4.13 -22.44 -2.88
N GLU A 66 -3.37 -23.51 -3.07
CA GLU A 66 -2.75 -23.83 -4.36
C GLU A 66 -3.82 -23.90 -5.47
N GLY A 67 -3.65 -23.08 -6.52
CA GLY A 67 -4.58 -23.02 -7.66
C GLY A 67 -5.80 -22.10 -7.50
N ALA A 68 -5.97 -21.41 -6.38
CA ALA A 68 -7.08 -20.48 -6.17
C ALA A 68 -6.89 -19.16 -6.94
N ASP A 69 -8.01 -18.50 -7.28
CA ASP A 69 -7.98 -17.14 -7.81
C ASP A 69 -7.51 -16.16 -6.72
N LEU A 70 -6.45 -15.41 -7.03
CA LEU A 70 -5.80 -14.54 -6.04
C LEU A 70 -6.70 -13.39 -5.59
N THR A 71 -7.58 -12.91 -6.47
CA THR A 71 -8.43 -11.75 -6.20
C THR A 71 -9.58 -12.14 -5.28
N SER A 72 -10.28 -13.24 -5.57
CA SER A 72 -11.37 -13.72 -4.72
C SER A 72 -10.84 -14.11 -3.34
N THR A 73 -9.69 -14.78 -3.28
CA THR A 73 -9.06 -15.19 -2.01
C THR A 73 -8.89 -14.03 -1.04
N MET A 74 -8.38 -12.89 -1.51
CA MET A 74 -8.16 -11.73 -0.66
C MET A 74 -9.48 -11.10 -0.18
N LEU A 75 -10.52 -11.12 -1.02
CA LEU A 75 -11.84 -10.57 -0.68
C LEU A 75 -12.63 -11.47 0.28
N ASP A 76 -12.39 -12.79 0.20
CA ASP A 76 -13.05 -13.80 1.05
C ASP A 76 -12.35 -13.95 2.40
N ALA A 77 -11.10 -13.53 2.51
CA ALA A 77 -10.34 -13.52 3.77
C ALA A 77 -10.94 -12.51 4.79
N SER A 78 -10.75 -12.78 6.08
CA SER A 78 -11.09 -11.78 7.10
C SER A 78 -10.21 -10.53 6.93
N PRO A 79 -10.68 -9.34 7.32
CA PRO A 79 -9.88 -8.12 7.25
C PRO A 79 -8.51 -8.24 7.96
N GLU A 80 -8.47 -8.97 9.08
CA GLU A 80 -7.26 -9.21 9.86
C GLU A 80 -6.28 -10.12 9.11
N ALA A 81 -6.77 -11.19 8.47
CA ALA A 81 -5.94 -12.08 7.66
C ALA A 81 -5.39 -11.36 6.42
N ALA A 82 -6.25 -10.59 5.73
CA ALA A 82 -5.86 -9.78 4.59
C ALA A 82 -4.79 -8.74 4.98
N LEU A 83 -4.99 -8.03 6.09
CA LEU A 83 -4.03 -7.06 6.61
C LEU A 83 -2.71 -7.72 7.00
N SER A 84 -2.75 -8.87 7.69
CA SER A 84 -1.55 -9.62 8.09
C SER A 84 -0.67 -9.94 6.89
N GLU A 85 -1.24 -10.48 5.81
CA GLU A 85 -0.46 -10.85 4.63
C GLU A 85 0.02 -9.65 3.81
N LEU A 86 -0.80 -8.60 3.74
CA LEU A 86 -0.39 -7.34 3.12
C LEU A 86 0.75 -6.69 3.90
N ALA A 87 0.67 -6.64 5.23
CA ALA A 87 1.70 -6.10 6.10
C ALA A 87 3.01 -6.91 6.01
N ALA A 88 2.92 -8.24 5.97
CA ALA A 88 4.08 -9.09 5.74
C ALA A 88 4.74 -8.83 4.37
N ALA A 89 3.94 -8.68 3.30
CA ALA A 89 4.46 -8.36 1.97
C ALA A 89 5.08 -6.95 1.90
N TRP A 90 4.48 -5.98 2.57
CA TRP A 90 4.97 -4.62 2.67
C TRP A 90 6.32 -4.55 3.41
N ALA A 91 6.43 -5.26 4.55
CA ALA A 91 7.66 -5.36 5.32
C ALA A 91 8.78 -6.04 4.52
N LEU A 92 8.46 -7.11 3.78
CA LEU A 92 9.41 -7.80 2.90
C LEU A 92 9.89 -6.93 1.72
N ALA A 93 9.11 -5.93 1.31
CA ALA A 93 9.54 -4.92 0.34
C ALA A 93 10.45 -3.84 0.96
N GLY A 94 10.67 -3.86 2.28
CA GLY A 94 11.52 -2.90 2.98
C GLY A 94 10.89 -1.53 3.18
N LEU A 95 9.56 -1.41 3.10
CA LEU A 95 8.84 -0.13 3.19
C LEU A 95 8.38 0.21 4.62
N GLY A 96 8.85 -0.51 5.64
CA GLY A 96 8.49 -0.33 7.04
C GLY A 96 7.39 -1.28 7.51
N ALA A 97 6.77 -0.95 8.65
CA ALA A 97 5.60 -1.66 9.17
C ALA A 97 4.32 -1.07 8.59
N LEU A 98 3.33 -1.92 8.32
CA LEU A 98 2.00 -1.52 7.86
C LEU A 98 0.96 -1.94 8.88
N ASP A 99 0.06 -1.02 9.23
CA ASP A 99 -1.05 -1.23 10.15
C ASP A 99 -2.33 -0.57 9.59
N LEU A 100 -3.47 -0.81 10.23
CA LEU A 100 -4.77 -0.31 9.83
C LEU A 100 -5.52 0.28 11.02
N GLU A 101 -5.84 1.56 10.93
CA GLU A 101 -6.74 2.25 11.83
C GLU A 101 -8.14 2.33 11.22
N ARG A 102 -9.16 2.07 12.03
CA ARG A 102 -10.56 2.24 11.65
C ARG A 102 -11.13 3.50 12.28
N TRP A 103 -11.56 4.43 11.43
CA TRP A 103 -12.18 5.69 11.83
C TRP A 103 -13.61 5.71 11.28
N GLY A 104 -14.56 5.22 12.06
CA GLY A 104 -15.93 4.99 11.57
C GLY A 104 -15.95 3.93 10.46
N ARG A 105 -16.40 4.31 9.25
CA ARG A 105 -16.29 3.46 8.04
C ARG A 105 -15.02 3.70 7.23
N ALA A 106 -14.23 4.71 7.55
CA ALA A 106 -12.99 5.00 6.86
C ALA A 106 -11.88 4.02 7.30
N LEU A 107 -11.12 3.55 6.31
CA LEU A 107 -9.93 2.76 6.49
C LEU A 107 -8.71 3.65 6.31
N VAL A 108 -7.89 3.76 7.35
CA VAL A 108 -6.66 4.55 7.36
C VAL A 108 -5.48 3.62 7.57
N PHE A 109 -4.66 3.44 6.55
CA PHE A 109 -3.44 2.66 6.67
C PHE A 109 -2.34 3.49 7.32
N VAL A 110 -1.52 2.85 8.15
CA VAL A 110 -0.41 3.48 8.84
C VAL A 110 0.89 2.83 8.40
N VAL A 111 1.81 3.62 7.85
CA VAL A 111 3.18 3.17 7.58
C VAL A 111 4.08 3.69 8.69
N GLY A 112 4.68 2.78 9.45
CA GLY A 112 5.59 3.07 10.54
C GLY A 112 7.04 2.70 10.20
N GLY A 113 7.99 3.58 10.54
CA GLY A 113 9.42 3.26 10.45
C GLY A 113 9.93 3.05 9.03
N SER A 114 9.29 3.65 8.02
CA SER A 114 9.77 3.58 6.63
C SER A 114 11.19 4.17 6.54
N PRO A 115 12.15 3.46 5.91
CA PRO A 115 13.51 3.98 5.74
C PRO A 115 13.59 5.13 4.73
N LEU A 116 12.50 5.43 4.03
CA LEU A 116 12.41 6.48 3.02
C LEU A 116 12.02 7.86 3.61
N GLY A 117 11.63 7.91 4.89
CA GLY A 117 11.23 9.15 5.56
C GLY A 117 10.02 9.84 4.88
N ALA A 118 9.91 11.16 5.07
CA ALA A 118 8.86 11.96 4.45
C ALA A 118 8.98 12.05 2.92
N ASP A 119 10.21 12.04 2.40
CA ASP A 119 10.47 12.12 0.95
C ASP A 119 9.92 10.90 0.20
N GLY A 120 9.78 9.75 0.88
CA GLY A 120 9.21 8.52 0.35
C GLY A 120 7.69 8.42 0.43
N ASP A 121 6.99 9.40 1.03
CA ASP A 121 5.55 9.31 1.26
C ASP A 121 4.74 9.20 -0.05
N GLU A 122 5.18 9.88 -1.12
CA GLU A 122 4.58 9.76 -2.46
C GLU A 122 4.71 8.33 -3.00
N LEU A 123 5.88 7.71 -2.81
CA LEU A 123 6.09 6.32 -3.22
C LEU A 123 5.20 5.36 -2.40
N CYS A 124 5.11 5.56 -1.08
CA CYS A 124 4.24 4.77 -0.22
C CYS A 124 2.76 4.92 -0.62
N GLU A 125 2.29 6.13 -0.91
CA GLU A 125 0.92 6.39 -1.37
C GLU A 125 0.61 5.61 -2.67
N ILE A 126 1.47 5.73 -3.68
CA ILE A 126 1.28 5.05 -4.98
C ILE A 126 1.42 3.53 -4.85
N ALA A 127 2.38 3.05 -4.04
CA ALA A 127 2.57 1.62 -3.81
C ALA A 127 1.39 1.00 -3.07
N LEU A 128 0.83 1.70 -2.07
CA LEU A 128 -0.36 1.23 -1.37
C LEU A 128 -1.58 1.18 -2.33
N GLU A 129 -1.72 2.17 -3.21
CA GLU A 129 -2.75 2.16 -4.26
C GLU A 129 -2.64 0.93 -5.17
N GLY A 130 -1.42 0.64 -5.66
CA GLY A 130 -1.15 -0.51 -6.51
C GLY A 130 -1.37 -1.84 -5.78
N ALA A 131 -0.95 -1.94 -4.52
CA ALA A 131 -1.10 -3.15 -3.72
C ALA A 131 -2.56 -3.48 -3.45
N LEU A 132 -3.35 -2.49 -3.03
CA LEU A 132 -4.78 -2.66 -2.77
C LEU A 132 -5.57 -2.92 -4.06
N SER A 133 -5.19 -2.27 -5.16
CA SER A 133 -5.88 -2.48 -6.44
C SER A 133 -5.62 -3.87 -7.00
N MET A 134 -4.38 -4.36 -6.90
CA MET A 134 -4.05 -5.74 -7.23
C MET A 134 -4.84 -6.68 -6.32
N ALA A 135 -4.65 -6.56 -5.00
CA ALA A 135 -5.15 -7.52 -4.04
C ALA A 135 -6.68 -7.64 -4.05
N SER A 136 -7.40 -6.53 -4.24
CA SER A 136 -8.87 -6.51 -4.23
C SER A 136 -9.53 -6.61 -5.60
N GLY A 137 -8.77 -6.45 -6.70
CA GLY A 137 -9.30 -6.30 -8.05
C GLY A 137 -10.16 -5.03 -8.25
N LYS A 138 -10.23 -4.15 -7.25
CA LYS A 138 -11.02 -2.92 -7.26
C LYS A 138 -10.10 -1.71 -7.35
N SER A 139 -10.55 -0.67 -8.04
CA SER A 139 -9.81 0.59 -8.08
C SER A 139 -9.81 1.25 -6.70
N ALA A 140 -8.65 1.28 -6.04
CA ALA A 140 -8.39 2.08 -4.86
C ALA A 140 -7.74 3.41 -5.25
N ARG A 141 -7.90 4.43 -4.40
CA ARG A 141 -7.09 5.64 -4.38
C ARG A 141 -6.61 5.86 -2.96
N VAL A 142 -5.43 6.43 -2.84
CA VAL A 142 -4.75 6.67 -1.56
C VAL A 142 -4.34 8.13 -1.49
N VAL A 143 -4.43 8.72 -0.30
CA VAL A 143 -3.89 10.05 -0.01
C VAL A 143 -3.25 10.05 1.37
N ARG A 144 -2.02 10.54 1.50
CA ARG A 144 -1.42 10.80 2.81
C ARG A 144 -2.19 11.93 3.51
N ILE A 145 -2.69 11.66 4.71
CA ILE A 145 -3.46 12.61 5.51
C ILE A 145 -2.63 13.22 6.65
N GLU A 146 -1.60 12.51 7.11
CA GLU A 146 -0.78 12.98 8.22
C GLU A 146 0.59 12.30 8.21
N ARG A 147 1.59 12.98 8.77
CA ARG A 147 2.83 12.37 9.24
C ARG A 147 3.18 12.94 10.60
N ILE A 148 3.38 12.06 11.57
CA ILE A 148 3.92 12.39 12.89
C ILE A 148 5.16 11.54 13.08
N GLU A 149 6.33 12.18 13.13
CA GLU A 149 7.63 11.52 13.25
C GLU A 149 7.81 10.42 12.17
N ALA A 150 8.01 9.17 12.59
CA ALA A 150 8.22 8.01 11.75
C ALA A 150 6.92 7.34 11.28
N ARG A 151 5.73 7.87 11.62
CA ARG A 151 4.42 7.30 11.26
C ARG A 151 3.71 8.20 10.26
N ALA A 152 3.33 7.64 9.11
CA ALA A 152 2.51 8.30 8.10
C ALA A 152 1.15 7.60 7.98
N ARG A 153 0.07 8.39 7.95
CA ARG A 153 -1.31 7.92 7.78
C ARG A 153 -1.79 8.16 6.35
N PHE A 154 -2.46 7.16 5.80
CA PHE A 154 -2.94 7.15 4.43
C PHE A 154 -4.43 6.79 4.42
N PHE A 155 -5.26 7.73 3.97
CA PHE A 155 -6.67 7.47 3.74
C PHE A 155 -6.86 6.74 2.42
N VAL A 156 -7.65 5.66 2.46
CA VAL A 156 -7.96 4.83 1.30
C VAL A 156 -9.44 4.93 0.98
N SER A 157 -9.77 5.28 -0.26
CA SER A 157 -11.15 5.32 -0.72
C SER A 157 -11.24 5.31 -2.26
N ASN A 158 -12.41 5.67 -2.79
CA ASN A 158 -12.61 5.93 -4.21
C ASN A 158 -11.99 7.28 -4.63
N ALA A 159 -11.97 7.54 -5.94
CA ALA A 159 -11.36 8.74 -6.52
C ALA A 159 -12.03 10.06 -6.06
N GLY A 160 -13.36 10.07 -5.88
CA GLY A 160 -14.06 11.28 -5.44
C GLY A 160 -13.72 11.64 -3.99
N ALA A 161 -13.80 10.68 -3.08
CA ALA A 161 -13.51 10.89 -1.66
C ALA A 161 -12.05 11.27 -1.42
N THR A 162 -11.11 10.64 -2.13
CA THR A 162 -9.68 11.00 -2.02
C THR A 162 -9.36 12.36 -2.64
N ALA A 163 -10.02 12.74 -3.74
CA ALA A 163 -9.89 14.09 -4.30
C ALA A 163 -10.42 15.16 -3.33
N ARG A 164 -11.58 14.92 -2.70
CA ARG A 164 -12.11 15.81 -1.65
C ARG A 164 -11.14 15.92 -0.48
N MET A 165 -10.69 14.79 0.08
CA MET A 165 -9.72 14.78 1.18
C MET A 165 -8.46 15.60 0.84
N ARG A 166 -7.90 15.44 -0.36
CA ARG A 166 -6.74 16.21 -0.81
C ARG A 166 -7.02 17.71 -0.90
N ALA A 167 -8.19 18.09 -1.39
CA ALA A 167 -8.58 19.50 -1.51
C ALA A 167 -8.75 20.16 -0.13
N GLU A 168 -9.41 19.49 0.81
CA GLU A 168 -9.60 19.96 2.19
C GLU A 168 -8.27 20.12 2.93
N LEU A 169 -7.36 19.13 2.80
CA LEU A 169 -6.03 19.22 3.42
C LEU A 169 -5.20 20.38 2.84
N ALA A 170 -5.35 20.66 1.55
CA ALA A 170 -4.69 21.81 0.91
C ALA A 170 -5.24 23.16 1.43
N GLN A 171 -6.45 23.18 1.97
CA GLN A 171 -7.05 24.34 2.63
C GLN A 171 -6.71 24.43 4.13
N GLY A 172 -6.00 23.43 4.68
CA GLY A 172 -5.60 23.38 6.09
C GLY A 172 -6.66 22.76 7.01
N THR A 173 -7.73 22.18 6.46
CA THR A 173 -8.74 21.45 7.22
C THR A 173 -8.11 20.23 7.90
N VAL A 174 -8.49 19.97 9.15
CA VAL A 174 -7.99 18.80 9.89
C VAL A 174 -8.60 17.54 9.30
N TRP A 175 -7.77 16.56 8.92
CA TRP A 175 -8.22 15.33 8.24
C TRP A 175 -9.32 14.58 9.01
N ALA A 176 -9.29 14.61 10.35
CA ALA A 176 -10.28 13.94 11.19
C ALA A 176 -11.69 14.54 11.02
N GLU A 177 -11.78 15.85 10.81
CA GLU A 177 -13.04 16.55 10.51
C GLU A 177 -13.57 16.11 9.14
N VAL A 178 -12.68 16.06 8.14
CA VAL A 178 -13.03 15.60 6.79
C VAL A 178 -13.52 14.14 6.80
N LEU A 179 -12.88 13.27 7.59
CA LEU A 179 -13.35 11.88 7.73
C LEU A 179 -14.73 11.81 8.39
N ALA A 180 -14.97 12.60 9.44
CA ALA A 180 -16.28 12.64 10.09
C ALA A 180 -17.39 13.08 9.13
N GLU A 181 -17.11 14.06 8.26
CA GLU A 181 -18.05 14.48 7.22
C GLU A 181 -18.27 13.43 6.13
N LEU A 182 -17.23 12.70 5.74
CA LEU A 182 -17.32 11.61 4.76
C LEU A 182 -18.06 10.37 5.28
N ASP A 183 -18.07 10.18 6.60
CA ASP A 183 -18.78 9.08 7.28
C ASP A 183 -20.27 9.37 7.50
N GLY A 184 -20.66 10.65 7.39
CA GLY A 184 -22.06 11.09 7.49
C GLY A 184 -22.96 10.47 6.40
N PRO A 185 -24.28 10.37 6.64
CA PRO A 185 -25.21 9.87 5.64
C PRO A 185 -25.08 10.70 4.36
N SER A 186 -24.67 10.06 3.27
CA SER A 186 -24.65 10.70 1.97
C SER A 186 -26.05 11.21 1.67
N SER A 187 -26.23 12.53 1.60
CA SER A 187 -27.42 13.16 1.05
C SER A 187 -27.48 12.86 -0.44
N ARG A 188 -27.80 11.61 -0.79
CA ARG A 188 -28.39 11.33 -2.10
C ARG A 188 -29.75 12.00 -2.06
N GLY A 189 -29.85 13.14 -2.74
CA GLY A 189 -31.13 13.75 -3.03
C GLY A 189 -31.99 12.73 -3.76
N ASP A 190 -33.18 12.50 -3.22
CA ASP A 190 -34.29 11.96 -3.99
C ASP A 190 -34.55 12.90 -5.16
N ALA A 191 -34.47 12.35 -6.37
CA ALA A 191 -35.05 12.88 -7.60
C ALA A 191 -35.49 11.71 -8.47
#